data_AF-D3S1F1-F1
#
_entry.id   AF-D3S1F1-F1
#
_cell.length_a   1.000
_cell.length_b   1.000
_cell.length_c   1.000
_cell.angle_alpha   90.00
_cell.angle_beta   90.00
_cell.angle_gamma   90.00
#
_symmetry.space_group_name_H-M   'P 1'
#
loop_
_entity.id
_entity.type
_entity.pdbx_description
1 polymer ?
#
loop_
_entity_poly.entity_id
_entity_poly.type
_entity_poly.pdbx_seq_one_letter_code
_entity_poly.pdbx_strand_id
1 'polypeptide(L)'
;MRIAATIDEFVEWLKERGYDERLGEDGINALRKLGFSSLLFNNSPLLISFIFSKLGAPSERINERIRFEIAKRISYIFAERDRIEIEIKRFIVNEK
;
A
#
# COMPACT_ATOMS: atom_id res chain seq x y z
N MET A 1 -0.08 -5.89 14.11
CA MET A 1 -1.07 -4.97 13.53
C MET A 1 -1.36 -5.46 12.14
N ARG A 2 -2.63 -5.67 11.79
CA ARG A 2 -3.03 -6.18 10.49
C ARG A 2 -3.80 -5.09 9.76
N ILE A 3 -3.41 -4.80 8.52
CA ILE A 3 -4.19 -3.98 7.61
C ILE A 3 -4.75 -4.89 6.51
N ALA A 4 -5.97 -4.58 6.08
CA ALA A 4 -6.61 -5.20 4.95
C ALA A 4 -7.19 -4.10 4.06
N ALA A 5 -7.17 -4.31 2.74
CA ALA A 5 -7.74 -3.38 1.78
C ALA A 5 -8.21 -4.11 0.52
N THR A 6 -9.18 -3.50 -0.15
CA THR A 6 -9.72 -3.91 -1.44
C THR A 6 -9.17 -3.04 -2.57
N ILE A 7 -9.19 -3.56 -3.80
CA ILE A 7 -8.72 -2.82 -4.98
C ILE A 7 -9.55 -1.56 -5.23
N ASP A 8 -10.82 -1.59 -4.84
CA ASP A 8 -11.72 -0.44 -4.95
C ASP A 8 -11.33 0.66 -3.96
N GLU A 9 -10.98 0.31 -2.70
CA GLU A 9 -10.42 1.29 -1.75
C GLU A 9 -9.10 1.90 -2.25
N PHE A 10 -8.26 1.11 -2.95
CA PHE A 10 -7.05 1.64 -3.57
C PHE A 10 -7.38 2.63 -4.70
N VAL A 11 -8.39 2.33 -5.52
CA VAL A 11 -8.85 3.22 -6.60
C VAL A 11 -9.45 4.51 -6.04
N GLU A 12 -10.28 4.42 -5.00
CA GLU A 12 -10.83 5.60 -4.31
C GLU A 12 -9.70 6.45 -3.73
N TRP A 13 -8.73 5.83 -3.06
CA TRP A 13 -7.56 6.52 -2.52
C TRP A 13 -6.75 7.27 -3.59
N LEU A 14 -6.65 6.72 -4.80
CA LEU A 14 -6.02 7.37 -5.95
C LEU A 14 -6.82 8.59 -6.42
N LYS A 15 -8.15 8.44 -6.57
CA LYS A 15 -9.05 9.52 -7.00
C LYS A 15 -9.06 10.69 -6.02
N GLU A 16 -9.12 10.43 -4.72
CA GLU A 16 -9.03 11.46 -3.67
C GLU A 16 -7.75 12.30 -3.74
N ARG A 17 -6.70 11.80 -4.42
CA ARG A 17 -5.40 12.45 -4.59
C ARG A 17 -5.19 13.00 -6.00
N GLY A 18 -6.25 13.08 -6.81
CA GLY A 18 -6.21 13.61 -8.17
C GLY A 18 -5.33 12.78 -9.12
N TYR A 19 -5.20 11.48 -8.88
CA TYR A 19 -4.52 10.60 -9.83
C TYR A 19 -5.39 10.28 -11.04
N ASP A 20 -6.71 10.38 -10.92
CA ASP A 20 -7.64 10.25 -12.04
C ASP A 20 -7.49 11.40 -13.04
N GLU A 21 -7.26 12.63 -12.59
CA GLU A 21 -6.95 13.77 -13.48
C GLU A 21 -5.63 13.58 -14.24
N ARG A 22 -4.64 12.93 -13.61
CA ARG A 22 -3.30 12.73 -14.16
C ARG A 22 -3.17 11.50 -15.05
N LEU A 23 -3.82 10.40 -14.67
CA LEU A 23 -3.74 9.10 -15.35
C LEU A 23 -4.89 8.90 -16.34
N GLY A 24 -5.98 9.66 -16.21
CA GLY A 24 -7.22 9.42 -16.90
C GLY A 24 -7.96 8.18 -16.38
N GLU A 25 -9.20 8.02 -16.83
CA GLU A 25 -10.05 6.88 -16.48
C GLU A 25 -9.42 5.54 -16.91
N ASP A 26 -8.77 5.51 -18.08
CA ASP A 26 -8.09 4.32 -18.60
C ASP A 26 -6.91 3.90 -17.71
N GLY A 27 -6.14 4.85 -17.19
CA GLY A 27 -5.02 4.56 -16.30
C GLY A 27 -5.47 3.97 -14.96
N ILE A 28 -6.54 4.53 -14.38
CA ILE A 28 -7.16 3.98 -13.17
C ILE A 28 -7.72 2.57 -13.43
N ASN A 29 -8.41 2.37 -14.56
CA ASN A 29 -8.94 1.07 -14.95
C ASN A 29 -7.83 0.05 -15.20
N ALA A 30 -6.67 0.45 -15.74
CA ALA A 30 -5.52 -0.42 -15.91
C ALA A 30 -4.99 -0.91 -14.54
N LEU A 31 -4.83 0.00 -13.57
CA LEU A 31 -4.41 -0.37 -12.20
C LEU A 31 -5.40 -1.33 -11.54
N ARG A 32 -6.70 -1.08 -11.69
CA ARG A 32 -7.76 -1.98 -11.19
C ARG A 32 -7.71 -3.36 -11.85
N LYS A 33 -7.47 -3.42 -13.17
CA LYS A 33 -7.38 -4.68 -13.92
C LYS A 33 -6.14 -5.49 -13.52
N LEU A 34 -5.00 -4.83 -13.31
CA LEU A 34 -3.77 -5.49 -12.85
C LEU A 34 -3.96 -6.18 -11.50
N GLY A 35 -4.65 -5.52 -10.57
CA GLY A 35 -4.91 -6.05 -9.23
C GLY A 35 -3.68 -6.05 -8.31
N PHE A 36 -3.91 -6.33 -7.03
CA PHE A 36 -2.86 -6.19 -6.02
C PHE A 36 -1.69 -7.16 -6.17
N SER A 37 -1.95 -8.42 -6.52
CA SER A 37 -0.88 -9.41 -6.75
C SER A 37 0.13 -8.91 -7.79
N SER A 38 -0.34 -8.44 -8.94
CA SER A 38 0.51 -7.87 -9.99
C SER A 38 1.21 -6.59 -9.53
N LEU A 39 0.48 -5.66 -8.92
CA LEU A 39 1.04 -4.40 -8.42
C LEU A 39 2.13 -4.63 -7.36
N LEU A 40 1.98 -5.65 -6.51
CA LEU A 40 2.94 -6.01 -5.47
C LEU A 40 4.23 -6.56 -6.07
N PHE A 41 4.15 -7.55 -6.98
CA PHE A 41 5.35 -8.13 -7.60
C PHE A 41 6.09 -7.16 -8.52
N ASN A 42 5.38 -6.17 -9.06
CA ASN A 42 5.99 -5.07 -9.82
C ASN A 42 6.51 -3.92 -8.94
N ASN A 43 6.49 -4.05 -7.60
CA ASN A 43 6.91 -3.01 -6.67
C ASN A 43 6.25 -1.65 -6.95
N SER A 44 4.96 -1.64 -7.28
CA SER A 44 4.23 -0.42 -7.66
C SER A 44 4.40 0.67 -6.61
N PRO A 45 4.97 1.84 -6.95
CA PRO A 45 5.14 2.94 -6.01
C PRO A 45 3.81 3.41 -5.42
N LEU A 46 2.74 3.40 -6.22
CA LEU A 46 1.40 3.78 -5.79
C LEU A 46 0.83 2.81 -4.76
N LEU A 47 1.00 1.50 -4.97
CA LEU A 47 0.57 0.49 -4.00
C LEU A 47 1.35 0.63 -2.68
N ILE A 48 2.67 0.83 -2.77
CA ILE A 48 3.51 1.01 -1.59
C ILE A 48 3.07 2.26 -0.79
N SER A 49 2.84 3.39 -1.46
CA SER A 49 2.33 4.60 -0.81
C SER A 49 0.95 4.40 -0.18
N PHE A 50 0.07 3.67 -0.86
CA PHE A 50 -1.25 3.31 -0.32
C PHE A 50 -1.14 2.47 0.95
N ILE A 51 -0.33 1.41 0.94
CA ILE A 51 -0.05 0.57 2.11
C ILE A 51 0.43 1.42 3.28
N PHE A 52 1.39 2.31 3.05
CA PHE A 52 1.89 3.18 4.10
C PHE A 52 0.84 4.13 4.66
N SER A 53 -0.04 4.66 3.80
CA SER A 53 -1.14 5.49 4.27
C SER A 53 -2.11 4.72 5.18
N LYS A 54 -2.40 3.46 4.87
CA LYS A 54 -3.20 2.57 5.74
C LYS A 54 -2.51 2.26 7.07
N LEU A 55 -1.17 2.34 7.11
CA LEU A 55 -0.37 2.22 8.33
C LEU A 55 -0.28 3.53 9.14
N GLY A 56 -0.95 4.60 8.69
CA GLY A 56 -0.92 5.91 9.34
C GLY A 56 0.34 6.73 9.04
N ALA A 57 1.17 6.32 8.09
CA ALA A 57 2.34 7.09 7.68
C ALA A 57 1.94 8.17 6.64
N PRO A 58 2.56 9.36 6.68
CA PRO A 58 2.26 10.44 5.73
C PRO A 58 2.57 10.00 4.29
N SER A 59 1.58 10.15 3.40
CA SER A 59 1.52 9.44 2.11
C SER A 59 2.52 9.92 1.04
N GLU A 60 3.17 11.06 1.22
CA GLU A 60 3.81 11.73 0.07
C GLU A 60 5.32 11.56 0.00
N ARG A 61 6.04 11.44 1.13
CA ARG A 61 7.50 11.21 1.12
C ARG A 61 7.96 10.49 2.39
N ILE A 62 7.87 9.17 2.37
CA ILE A 62 8.47 8.36 3.42
C ILE A 62 9.94 8.14 3.07
N ASN A 63 10.83 8.59 3.96
CA ASN A 63 12.26 8.37 3.83
C ASN A 63 12.54 6.85 3.65
N GLU A 64 13.48 6.51 2.77
CA GLU A 64 13.90 5.13 2.50
C GLU A 64 14.21 4.35 3.78
N ARG A 65 14.84 4.98 4.77
CA ARG A 65 15.12 4.39 6.08
C ARG A 65 13.84 3.96 6.81
N ILE A 66 12.79 4.78 6.77
CA ILE A 66 11.50 4.45 7.41
C ILE A 66 10.84 3.29 6.66
N ARG A 67 10.87 3.32 5.31
CA ARG A 67 10.34 2.21 4.50
C ARG A 67 11.03 0.88 4.82
N PHE A 68 12.37 0.91 4.93
CA PHE A 68 13.17 -0.26 5.29
C PHE A 68 12.86 -0.77 6.70
N GLU A 69 12.74 0.13 7.67
CA GLU A 69 12.38 -0.25 9.04
C GLU A 69 10.98 -0.85 9.15
N ILE A 70 10.03 -0.38 8.34
CA ILE A 70 8.69 -0.99 8.26
C ILE A 70 8.77 -2.35 7.58
N ALA A 71 9.50 -2.47 6.47
CA ALA A 71 9.64 -3.72 5.72
C ALA A 71 10.18 -4.88 6.58
N LYS A 72 11.19 -4.61 7.42
CA LYS A 72 11.75 -5.60 8.38
C LYS A 72 10.72 -6.18 9.35
N ARG A 73 9.62 -5.46 9.58
CA ARG A 73 8.61 -5.79 10.60
C ARG A 73 7.41 -6.50 10.01
N ILE A 74 7.33 -6.59 8.69
CA ILE A 74 6.26 -7.32 8.01
C ILE A 74 6.42 -8.80 8.37
N SER A 75 5.42 -9.37 9.03
CA SER A 75 5.38 -10.80 9.37
C SER A 75 4.57 -11.61 8.37
N TYR A 76 3.67 -10.96 7.62
CA TYR A 76 2.79 -11.62 6.69
C TYR A 76 2.37 -10.65 5.58
N ILE A 77 2.35 -11.14 4.35
CA ILE A 77 1.75 -10.48 3.19
C ILE A 77 0.86 -11.50 2.50
N PHE A 78 -0.37 -11.09 2.22
CA PHE A 78 -1.30 -11.82 1.37
C PHE A 78 -1.82 -10.87 0.31
N ALA A 79 -1.76 -11.27 -0.95
CA ALA A 79 -2.23 -10.47 -2.06
C ALA A 79 -2.91 -11.38 -3.09
N GLU A 80 -4.19 -11.13 -3.29
CA GLU A 80 -4.96 -11.65 -4.41
C GLU A 80 -5.16 -10.52 -5.44
N ARG A 81 -6.01 -10.74 -6.43
CA ARG A 81 -6.29 -9.72 -7.44
C ARG A 81 -6.94 -8.48 -6.82
N ASP A 82 -7.93 -8.68 -5.95
CA ASP A 82 -8.83 -7.66 -5.43
C ASP A 82 -8.66 -7.37 -3.94
N ARG A 83 -7.88 -8.19 -3.22
CA ARG A 83 -7.64 -8.06 -1.79
C ARG A 83 -6.15 -8.10 -1.45
N ILE A 84 -5.74 -7.24 -0.52
CA ILE A 84 -4.41 -7.27 0.08
C ILE A 84 -4.50 -7.24 1.59
N GLU A 85 -3.65 -7.99 2.26
CA GLU A 85 -3.49 -7.97 3.71
C GLU A 85 -2.02 -7.98 4.09
N ILE A 86 -1.69 -7.16 5.07
CA ILE A 86 -0.31 -7.03 5.57
C ILE A 86 -0.36 -7.06 7.09
N GLU A 87 0.44 -7.92 7.69
CA GLU A 87 0.67 -7.95 9.11
C GLU A 87 2.06 -7.41 9.44
N ILE A 88 2.11 -6.52 10.44
CA ILE A 88 3.33 -5.92 10.95
C ILE A 88 3.43 -6.21 12.44
N LYS A 89 4.60 -6.70 12.89
CA LYS A 89 4.87 -6.93 14.31
C LYS A 89 4.90 -5.60 15.07
N ARG A 90 4.22 -5.54 16.23
CA ARG A 90 4.28 -4.39 17.14
C ARG A 90 5.66 -4.33 17.82
N PHE A 91 6.03 -3.13 18.26
CA PHE A 91 7.17 -2.93 19.14
C PHE A 91 6.98 -3.73 20.44
N ILE A 92 8.03 -4.46 20.84
CA ILE A 92 8.31 -4.67 22.25
C ILE A 92 9.34 -3.58 22.58
N VAL A 93 8.91 -2.47 23.15
CA VAL A 93 9.86 -1.56 23.79
C VAL A 93 10.23 -2.26 25.09
N ASN A 94 11.37 -2.94 25.10
CA ASN A 94 12.00 -3.32 26.35
C ASN A 94 12.55 -2.02 26.94
N GLU A 95 11.76 -1.37 27.79
CA GLU A 95 12.30 -0.41 28.75
C GLU A 95 13.31 -1.19 29.62
N LYS A 96 14.60 -0.89 29.43
CA LYS A 96 15.66 -1.29 30.34
C LYS A 96 15.88 -0.17 31.34
#